data_AF-A0A3C0W1P5-F1
#
_entry.id   AF-A0A3C0W1P5-F1
#
_cell.length_a   1.000
_cell.length_b   1.000
_cell.length_c   1.000
_cell.angle_alpha   90.00
_cell.angle_beta   90.00
_cell.angle_gamma   90.00
#
_symmetry.space_group_name_H-M   'P 1'
#
loop_
_entity.id
_entity.type
_entity.pdbx_description
1 polymer ?
#
loop_
_entity_poly.entity_id
_entity_poly.type
_entity_poly.pdbx_seq_one_letter_code
_entity_poly.pdbx_strand_id
1 'polypeptide(L)' 'GDVRKVLYSAVSNAENNHNLDIDNLVVAEAFVGKNLVMKRFASRARGRSSRILKPFSEITIVVREAGEAA' A
#
# COMPACT_ATOMS: atom_id res chain seq x y z
N GLY A 1 12.23 -0.49 -1.21
CA GLY A 1 10.98 -1.27 -1.05
C GLY A 1 9.79 -0.39 -1.34
N ASP A 2 8.63 -1.00 -1.60
CA ASP A 2 7.42 -0.29 -2.04
C ASP A 2 6.83 0.61 -0.95
N VAL A 3 6.91 0.20 0.32
CA VAL A 3 6.48 1.02 1.48
C VAL A 3 7.16 2.38 1.52
N ARG A 4 8.48 2.43 1.29
CA ARG A 4 9.25 3.68 1.28
C ARG A 4 8.79 4.62 0.16
N LYS A 5 8.45 4.08 -1.01
CA LYS A 5 7.95 4.89 -2.14
C LYS A 5 6.58 5.49 -1.82
N VAL A 6 5.68 4.68 -1.25
CA VAL A 6 4.35 5.16 -0.85
C VAL A 6 4.45 6.23 0.22
N LEU A 7 5.35 6.08 1.20
CA LEU A 7 5.55 7.08 2.24
C LEU A 7 6.07 8.41 1.68
N TYR A 8 7.08 8.38 0.80
CA TYR A 8 7.54 9.60 0.13
C TYR A 8 6.47 10.23 -0.73
N SER A 9 5.67 9.43 -1.44
CA SER A 9 4.53 9.94 -2.20
C SER A 9 3.49 10.59 -1.31
N ALA A 10 3.21 10.02 -0.13
CA ALA A 10 2.27 10.59 0.83
C ALA A 10 2.76 11.94 1.38
N VAL A 11 4.06 12.03 1.73
CA VAL A 11 4.69 13.28 2.17
C VAL A 11 4.64 14.34 1.07
N SER A 12 5.01 13.99 -0.17
CA SER A 12 4.94 14.94 -1.29
C SER A 12 3.51 15.37 -1.62
N ASN A 13 2.51 14.51 -1.44
CA ASN A 13 1.12 14.90 -1.63
C ASN A 13 0.64 15.86 -0.54
N ALA A 14 1.07 15.66 0.71
CA ALA A 14 0.78 16.56 1.82
C ALA A 14 1.41 17.95 1.62
N GLU A 15 2.65 18.00 1.12
CA GLU A 15 3.34 19.24 0.78
C GLU A 15 2.69 19.98 -0.39
N ASN A 16 2.47 19.30 -1.53
CA ASN A 16 2.05 19.98 -2.76
C ASN A 16 0.56 20.34 -2.82
N ASN A 17 -0.31 19.52 -2.24
CA ASN A 17 -1.76 19.74 -2.31
C ASN A 17 -2.32 20.45 -1.08
N HIS A 18 -1.69 20.28 0.08
CA HIS A 18 -2.18 20.81 1.35
C HIS A 18 -1.22 21.82 2.00
N ASN A 19 -0.05 22.08 1.40
CA ASN A 19 0.96 23.04 1.89
C ASN A 19 1.35 22.81 3.36
N LEU A 20 1.27 21.57 3.83
CA LEU A 20 1.62 21.16 5.19
C LEU A 20 3.14 21.13 5.36
N ASP A 21 3.62 21.37 6.57
CA ASP A 21 5.06 21.34 6.87
C ASP A 21 5.56 19.89 7.04
N ILE A 22 6.59 19.53 6.27
CA ILE A 22 7.21 18.20 6.24
C ILE A 22 7.73 17.80 7.63
N ASP A 23 8.25 18.77 8.38
CA ASP A 23 8.86 18.51 9.69
C ASP A 23 7.80 18.20 10.77
N ASN A 24 6.55 18.61 10.56
CA ASN A 24 5.44 18.41 11.50
C ASN A 24 4.52 17.24 11.11
N LEU A 25 4.79 16.55 10.00
CA LEU A 25 3.99 15.43 9.51
C LEU A 25 4.31 14.13 10.26
N VAL A 26 3.26 13.48 10.77
CA VAL A 26 3.32 12.18 11.45
C VAL A 26 2.41 11.16 10.76
N VAL A 27 2.83 9.90 10.76
CA VAL A 27 1.99 8.80 10.25
C VAL A 27 0.87 8.53 11.25
N ALA A 28 -0.37 8.77 10.84
CA ALA A 28 -1.56 8.49 11.64
C ALA A 28 -1.87 6.98 11.61
N GLU A 29 -1.92 6.42 10.41
CA GLU A 29 -2.27 5.03 10.18
C GLU A 29 -1.45 4.46 9.03
N ALA A 30 -1.05 3.19 9.17
CA ALA A 30 -0.41 2.43 8.12
C ALA A 30 -0.91 1.00 8.15
N PHE A 31 -1.58 0.56 7.09
CA PHE A 31 -2.09 -0.80 6.99
C PHE A 31 -1.94 -1.35 5.57
N VAL A 32 -1.97 -2.68 5.49
CA VAL A 32 -1.85 -3.42 4.24
C VAL A 32 -3.14 -4.19 3.99
N GLY A 33 -3.89 -3.73 3.00
CA GLY A 33 -5.13 -4.34 2.54
C GLY A 33 -4.90 -5.51 1.58
N LYS A 34 -5.92 -6.36 1.45
CA LYS A 34 -5.97 -7.37 0.40
C LYS A 34 -6.41 -6.72 -0.91
N ASN A 35 -5.67 -6.99 -1.98
CA ASN A 35 -6.06 -6.57 -3.33
C ASN A 35 -6.33 -7.81 -4.19
N LEU A 36 -6.44 -7.61 -5.51
CA LEU A 36 -6.69 -8.63 -6.51
C LEU A 36 -5.77 -9.84 -6.35
N VAL A 37 -6.34 -11.02 -6.50
CA VAL A 37 -5.60 -12.28 -6.52
C VAL A 37 -5.68 -12.83 -7.93
N MET A 38 -4.58 -12.74 -8.66
CA MET A 38 -4.50 -13.32 -10.00
C MET A 38 -4.47 -14.84 -9.92
N LYS A 39 -5.33 -15.50 -10.69
CA LYS A 39 -5.40 -16.96 -10.79
C LYS A 39 -4.62 -17.41 -12.02
N ARG A 40 -3.72 -18.39 -11.85
CA ARG A 40 -2.99 -19.06 -12.93
C ARG A 40 -3.19 -20.56 -12.83
N PHE A 41 -3.11 -21.27 -13.95
CA PHE A 41 -3.10 -22.72 -13.93
C PHE A 41 -1.66 -23.22 -13.95
N ALA A 42 -1.44 -24.37 -13.34
CA ALA A 42 -0.21 -25.12 -13.50
C ALA A 42 -0.56 -26.56 -13.81
N SER A 43 0.04 -27.06 -14.90
CA SER A 43 -0.11 -28.44 -15.36
C SER A 43 0.41 -29.41 -14.29
N ARG A 44 -0.26 -30.56 -14.17
CA ARG A 44 0.08 -31.65 -13.28
C ARG A 44 -0.01 -32.98 -14.03
N ALA A 45 0.53 -34.04 -13.44
CA ALA A 45 0.48 -35.37 -14.02
C ALA A 45 -0.96 -35.84 -14.26
N ARG A 46 -1.12 -36.76 -15.23
CA ARG A 46 -2.41 -37.39 -15.59
C ARG A 46 -3.50 -36.39 -16.02
N GLY A 47 -3.13 -35.37 -16.81
CA GLY A 47 -4.09 -34.40 -17.37
C GLY A 47 -4.73 -33.47 -16.34
N ARG A 48 -4.22 -33.43 -15.10
CA ARG A 48 -4.75 -32.58 -14.03
C ARG A 48 -4.17 -31.17 -14.15
N SER A 49 -4.93 -30.18 -13.69
CA SER A 49 -4.44 -28.82 -13.49
C SER A 49 -4.73 -28.38 -12.05
N SER A 50 -3.79 -27.64 -11.47
CA SER A 50 -3.96 -27.01 -10.16
C SER A 50 -3.93 -25.50 -10.32
N ARG A 51 -4.59 -24.78 -9.41
CA ARG A 51 -4.60 -23.33 -9.40
C ARG A 51 -3.41 -22.79 -8.59
N ILE A 52 -2.67 -21.85 -9.17
CA ILE A 52 -1.71 -21.00 -8.47
C ILE A 52 -2.36 -19.64 -8.25
N LEU A 53 -2.29 -19.14 -7.02
CA LEU A 53 -2.74 -17.80 -6.66
C LEU A 53 -1.53 -16.86 -6.61
N LYS A 54 -1.65 -15.69 -7.24
CA LYS A 54 -0.68 -14.59 -7.17
C LYS A 54 -1.37 -13.41 -6.47
N PRO A 55 -1.26 -13.31 -5.12
CA PRO A 55 -1.92 -12.27 -4.36
C PRO A 55 -1.19 -10.93 -4.54
N PHE A 56 -1.97 -9.86 -4.67
CA PHE A 56 -1.50 -8.49 -4.55
C PHE A 56 -1.98 -7.90 -3.23
N SER A 57 -1.22 -6.94 -2.74
CA SER A 57 -1.55 -6.15 -1.57
C SER A 57 -1.71 -4.69 -1.95
N GLU A 58 -2.56 -3.99 -1.23
CA GLU A 58 -2.68 -2.54 -1.31
C GLU A 58 -2.09 -1.94 -0.04
N ILE A 59 -1.20 -0.96 -0.19
CA ILE A 59 -0.55 -0.29 0.93
C ILE A 59 -1.21 1.07 1.08
N THR A 60 -1.77 1.34 2.25
CA THR A 60 -2.41 2.62 2.58
C THR A 60 -1.64 3.26 3.73
N ILE A 61 -1.22 4.51 3.53
CA ILE A 61 -0.51 5.32 4.53
C ILE A 61 -1.27 6.63 4.67
N VAL A 62 -1.67 6.96 5.89
CA VAL A 62 -2.34 8.21 6.23
C VAL A 62 -1.36 9.06 7.05
N VAL A 63 -1.13 10.29 6.61
CA VAL A 63 -0.28 11.28 7.28
C VAL A 63 -1.13 12.43 7.79
N ARG A 64 -0.77 12.99 8.95
CA ARG A 64 -1.44 14.12 9.61
C ARG A 64 -0.41 15.05 10.26
N GLU A 65 -0.79 16.27 10.59
CA GLU A 65 0.09 17.15 11.38
C GLU A 65 0.06 16.79 12.88
N ALA A 66 1.20 16.97 13.54
CA ALA A 66 1.37 16.80 14.97
C ALA A 66 0.64 17.90 15.77
N GLY A 67 -0.68 17.80 15.88
CA GLY A 67 -1.49 18.77 16.61
C GLY A 67 -2.99 18.63 16.35
N GLU A 68 -3.39 18.11 15.19
CA GLU A 68 -4.76 17.71 14.93
C GLU A 68 -5.06 16.39 15.67
N ALA A 69 -5.96 16.49 16.65
CA ALA A 69 -6.59 15.34 17.29
C ALA A 69 -7.58 14.70 16.30
N ALA A 70 -7.61 13.37 16.29
CA ALA A 70 -8.45 12.54 15.42
C ALA A 70 -9.96 12.80 15.62
#